data_AF-A0A9C8ZE27-F1
#
_entry.id   AF-A0A9C8ZE27-F1
#
_cell.length_a   1.000
_cell.length_b   1.000
_cell.length_c   1.000
_cell.angle_alpha   90.00
_cell.angle_beta   90.00
_cell.angle_gamma   90.00
#
_symmetry.space_group_name_H-M   'P 1'
#
loop_
_entity.id
_entity.type
_entity.pdbx_description
1 polymer ?
#
loop_
_entity_poly.entity_id
_entity_poly.type
_entity_poly.pdbx_seq_one_letter_code
_entity_poly.pdbx_strand_id
1 'polypeptide(L)'
;MANRQQVIDNQMLDDGIFDTTGFTTATLLSGGGGCLGTSLDLTGTGSYSYACGGGPVSDYANAIDNKWFQSGGTVGSTVFDLGFNATKAAVFNSIDHGPLPGESIESTVYLSNDKVSWTQAVVERVWLEGFMANTDILWDGFVYAVGTGTTDTFRYASVIHGGPGSLRDDGDDEINGLMGLKADFTGNPTDIPEPASLALMGLGLAGLGFSRRRRKTV
;
A
#
# COMPACT_ATOMS: atom_id res chain seq x y z
N MET A 1 17.31 -10.46 -0.49
CA MET A 1 16.68 -9.85 -1.67
C MET A 1 15.29 -10.40 -1.76
N ALA A 2 14.29 -9.54 -1.63
CA ALA A 2 12.91 -9.96 -1.65
C ALA A 2 12.43 -9.96 -3.10
N ASN A 3 12.20 -11.16 -3.62
CA ASN A 3 11.65 -11.36 -4.96
C ASN A 3 10.12 -11.41 -4.85
N ARG A 4 9.39 -11.25 -5.97
CA ARG A 4 7.92 -11.44 -6.02
C ARG A 4 7.45 -12.69 -5.28
N GLN A 5 8.26 -13.75 -5.32
CA GLN A 5 8.02 -15.00 -4.62
C GLN A 5 7.94 -14.79 -3.09
N GLN A 6 8.69 -13.88 -2.48
CA GLN A 6 8.54 -13.55 -1.05
C GLN A 6 7.24 -12.82 -0.71
N VAL A 7 6.73 -11.96 -1.59
CA VAL A 7 5.40 -11.34 -1.39
C VAL A 7 4.31 -12.43 -1.41
N ILE A 8 4.44 -13.39 -2.32
CA ILE A 8 3.55 -14.55 -2.46
C ILE A 8 3.71 -15.52 -1.29
N ASP A 9 4.94 -15.92 -0.94
CA ASP A 9 5.26 -16.90 0.09
C ASP A 9 4.82 -16.43 1.47
N ASN A 10 4.95 -15.13 1.74
CA ASN A 10 4.52 -14.51 2.98
C ASN A 10 3.03 -14.10 2.95
N GLN A 11 2.29 -14.45 1.89
CA GLN A 11 0.87 -14.17 1.74
C GLN A 11 0.51 -12.68 1.94
N MET A 12 1.40 -11.80 1.50
CA MET A 12 1.21 -10.34 1.63
C MET A 12 0.36 -9.75 0.51
N LEU A 13 0.11 -10.53 -0.54
CA LEU A 13 -0.67 -10.11 -1.68
C LEU A 13 -2.16 -10.05 -1.34
N ASP A 14 -2.77 -8.89 -1.55
CA ASP A 14 -4.21 -8.68 -1.51
C ASP A 14 -4.69 -8.39 -2.95
N ASP A 15 -5.48 -9.31 -3.51
CA ASP A 15 -6.07 -9.19 -4.85
C ASP A 15 -7.33 -8.30 -4.85
N GLY A 16 -7.68 -7.67 -3.72
CA GLY A 16 -8.76 -6.70 -3.60
C GLY A 16 -8.37 -5.28 -4.06
N ILE A 17 -9.37 -4.43 -4.20
CA ILE A 17 -9.19 -2.99 -4.46
C ILE A 17 -8.69 -2.32 -3.17
N PHE A 18 -7.66 -1.47 -3.27
CA PHE A 18 -7.24 -0.63 -2.14
C PHE A 18 -8.38 0.31 -1.71
N ASP A 19 -8.89 0.12 -0.49
CA ASP A 19 -9.98 0.94 0.05
C ASP A 19 -9.46 2.33 0.42
N THR A 20 -10.01 3.36 -0.22
CA THR A 20 -9.62 4.75 0.02
C THR A 20 -10.40 5.46 1.13
N THR A 21 -11.10 4.71 1.98
CA THR A 21 -11.86 5.27 3.10
C THR A 21 -11.06 5.21 4.41
N GLY A 22 -11.34 6.14 5.33
CA GLY A 22 -10.81 6.08 6.70
C GLY A 22 -9.36 6.56 6.92
N PHE A 23 -8.71 7.14 5.91
CA PHE A 23 -7.30 7.58 5.98
C PHE A 23 -7.11 9.10 6.09
N THR A 24 -5.84 9.55 6.08
CA THR A 24 -5.45 10.93 5.77
C THR A 24 -4.24 10.93 4.85
N THR A 25 -4.27 11.72 3.79
CA THR A 25 -3.12 11.97 2.90
C THR A 25 -2.00 12.59 3.69
N ALA A 26 -0.81 11.98 3.63
CA ALA A 26 0.35 12.50 4.32
C ALA A 26 0.82 13.79 3.63
N THR A 27 1.48 14.66 4.40
CA THR A 27 2.05 15.91 3.90
C THR A 27 3.57 15.85 4.01
N LEU A 28 4.29 16.10 2.92
CA LEU A 28 5.73 16.23 2.94
C LEU A 28 6.14 17.42 3.82
N LEU A 29 6.98 17.15 4.82
CA LEU A 29 7.58 18.17 5.69
C LEU A 29 8.94 18.64 5.17
N SER A 30 9.72 17.71 4.64
CA SER A 30 11.05 17.95 4.11
C SER A 30 11.45 16.81 3.18
N GLY A 31 12.33 17.06 2.23
CA GLY A 31 12.92 16.02 1.39
C GLY A 31 12.86 16.30 -0.10
N GLY A 32 13.09 15.23 -0.86
CA GLY A 32 13.40 15.29 -2.29
C GLY A 32 14.90 15.13 -2.51
N GLY A 33 15.29 14.05 -3.18
CA GLY A 33 16.69 13.71 -3.42
C GLY A 33 17.07 13.65 -4.90
N GLY A 34 16.11 13.54 -5.81
CA GLY A 34 16.40 13.34 -7.22
C GLY A 34 15.37 13.98 -8.16
N CYS A 35 14.93 13.19 -9.13
CA CYS A 35 14.04 13.63 -10.19
C CYS A 35 12.60 13.82 -9.72
N LEU A 36 11.87 14.64 -10.48
CA LEU A 36 10.43 14.80 -10.40
C LEU A 36 9.85 14.35 -11.73
N GLY A 37 8.64 13.82 -11.71
CA GLY A 37 8.00 13.46 -12.97
C GLY A 37 6.52 13.21 -12.86
N THR A 38 5.97 12.86 -14.00
CA THR A 38 4.55 12.57 -14.18
C THR A 38 4.46 11.35 -15.07
N SER A 39 3.74 10.35 -14.61
CA SER A 39 3.44 9.17 -15.42
C SER A 39 2.56 9.60 -16.60
N LEU A 40 2.65 8.90 -17.75
CA LEU A 40 1.88 9.21 -18.98
C LEU A 40 0.87 8.12 -19.42
N ASP A 41 0.77 6.99 -18.71
CA ASP A 41 -0.28 5.97 -18.91
C ASP A 41 -1.67 6.33 -18.34
N LEU A 42 -2.38 7.21 -19.05
CA LEU A 42 -3.77 7.60 -18.75
C LEU A 42 -4.82 6.48 -18.90
N THR A 43 -4.41 5.31 -19.38
CA THR A 43 -5.31 4.27 -19.90
C THR A 43 -5.03 2.88 -19.35
N GLY A 44 -4.12 2.78 -18.36
CA GLY A 44 -3.72 1.53 -17.70
C GLY A 44 -3.40 0.43 -18.69
N THR A 45 -2.71 0.83 -19.75
CA THR A 45 -2.17 -0.08 -20.75
C THR A 45 -0.91 -0.80 -20.25
N GLY A 46 -0.43 -0.42 -19.06
CA GLY A 46 0.81 -0.91 -18.46
C GLY A 46 2.02 -0.22 -19.06
N SER A 47 1.84 1.02 -19.55
CA SER A 47 2.89 1.80 -20.18
C SER A 47 3.75 2.46 -19.12
N TYR A 48 5.06 2.22 -19.18
CA TYR A 48 6.05 2.89 -18.32
C TYR A 48 6.43 4.28 -18.84
N SER A 49 5.56 4.91 -19.63
CA SER A 49 5.86 6.24 -20.18
C SER A 49 5.78 7.27 -19.06
N TYR A 50 6.79 8.13 -18.97
CA TYR A 50 6.81 9.26 -18.04
C TYR A 50 7.37 10.51 -18.73
N ALA A 51 7.06 11.66 -18.13
CA ALA A 51 7.70 12.93 -18.42
C ALA A 51 8.46 13.40 -17.18
N CYS A 52 9.73 13.76 -17.35
CA CYS A 52 10.45 14.49 -16.33
C CYS A 52 9.81 15.87 -16.13
N GLY A 53 9.56 16.20 -14.86
CA GLY A 53 8.97 17.44 -14.43
C GLY A 53 9.97 18.36 -13.75
N GLY A 54 9.49 19.56 -13.43
CA GLY A 54 10.16 20.51 -12.56
C GLY A 54 9.13 21.22 -11.68
N GLY A 55 9.57 21.79 -10.56
CA GLY A 55 8.71 22.50 -9.63
C GLY A 55 9.04 22.18 -8.17
N PRO A 56 8.22 22.67 -7.23
CA PRO A 56 8.33 22.30 -5.82
C PRO A 56 8.08 20.81 -5.64
N VAL A 57 9.00 20.10 -4.98
CA VAL A 57 8.85 18.66 -4.66
C VAL A 57 7.54 18.35 -3.92
N SER A 58 7.06 19.27 -3.08
CA SER A 58 5.77 19.14 -2.38
C SER A 58 4.58 18.98 -3.32
N ASP A 59 4.63 19.55 -4.53
CA ASP A 59 3.55 19.45 -5.51
C ASP A 59 3.45 18.06 -6.16
N TYR A 60 4.52 17.27 -6.03
CA TYR A 60 4.63 15.89 -6.51
C TYR A 60 4.39 14.93 -5.35
N ALA A 61 5.11 15.11 -4.24
CA ALA A 61 5.04 14.26 -3.06
C ALA A 61 3.66 14.23 -2.37
N ASN A 62 2.85 15.28 -2.53
CA ASN A 62 1.51 15.37 -1.94
C ASN A 62 0.39 15.06 -2.96
N ALA A 63 0.73 14.63 -4.18
CA ALA A 63 -0.25 14.36 -5.22
C ALA A 63 -0.95 13.01 -5.05
N ILE A 64 -0.34 12.07 -4.32
CA ILE A 64 -0.77 10.67 -4.09
C ILE A 64 -0.75 9.80 -5.36
N ASP A 65 -1.03 10.36 -6.53
CA ASP A 65 -1.16 9.66 -7.80
C ASP A 65 -0.58 10.56 -8.92
N ASN A 66 -0.21 9.93 -10.04
CA ASN A 66 0.19 10.49 -11.34
C ASN A 66 1.53 11.25 -11.32
N LYS A 67 1.78 12.05 -10.29
CA LYS A 67 3.07 12.71 -10.08
C LYS A 67 3.93 11.89 -9.15
N TRP A 68 5.22 11.84 -9.41
CA TRP A 68 6.19 11.16 -8.58
C TRP A 68 7.41 12.03 -8.31
N PHE A 69 8.13 11.68 -7.26
CA PHE A 69 9.43 12.25 -6.94
C PHE A 69 10.36 11.16 -6.40
N GLN A 70 11.67 11.41 -6.53
CA GLN A 70 12.69 10.58 -5.92
C GLN A 70 13.00 11.06 -4.51
N SER A 71 12.97 10.13 -3.56
CA SER A 71 13.34 10.36 -2.17
C SER A 71 14.87 10.53 -2.04
N GLY A 72 15.35 10.70 -0.82
CA GLY A 72 16.79 10.84 -0.54
C GLY A 72 17.32 9.60 0.17
N GLY A 73 18.59 9.24 -0.03
CA GLY A 73 19.18 8.02 0.54
C GLY A 73 19.54 8.07 2.02
N THR A 74 18.96 8.99 2.81
CA THR A 74 19.27 9.15 4.25
C THR A 74 18.00 9.27 5.07
N VAL A 75 17.90 8.47 6.13
CA VAL A 75 16.76 8.49 7.06
C VAL A 75 16.60 9.87 7.69
N GLY A 76 15.38 10.39 7.67
CA GLY A 76 15.06 11.75 8.14
C GLY A 76 15.26 12.85 7.09
N SER A 77 15.75 12.54 5.88
CA SER A 77 15.87 13.52 4.80
C SER A 77 14.53 13.76 4.10
N THR A 78 13.84 12.69 3.71
CA THR A 78 12.49 12.72 3.12
C THR A 78 11.47 12.27 4.13
N VAL A 79 10.72 13.22 4.70
CA VAL A 79 9.84 13.03 5.85
C VAL A 79 8.43 13.52 5.54
N PHE A 80 7.47 12.65 5.82
CA PHE A 80 6.04 12.91 5.75
C PHE A 80 5.43 12.98 7.14
N ASP A 81 4.47 13.90 7.31
CA ASP A 81 3.51 13.90 8.39
C ASP A 81 2.25 13.14 7.95
N LEU A 82 1.89 12.06 8.66
CA LEU A 82 0.73 11.22 8.36
C LEU A 82 -0.61 11.82 8.79
N GLY A 83 -0.61 12.98 9.44
CA GLY A 83 -1.84 13.69 9.82
C GLY A 83 -2.46 13.23 11.15
N PHE A 84 -2.12 12.02 11.63
CA PHE A 84 -2.51 11.48 12.94
C PHE A 84 -1.51 10.39 13.39
N ASN A 85 -1.70 9.85 14.61
CA ASN A 85 -0.94 8.69 15.06
C ASN A 85 -1.51 7.44 14.37
N ALA A 86 -0.89 7.05 13.27
CA ALA A 86 -1.26 5.91 12.44
C ALA A 86 -0.62 4.63 12.98
N THR A 87 -1.20 3.47 12.67
CA THR A 87 -0.58 2.15 12.94
C THR A 87 0.06 1.56 11.70
N LYS A 88 -0.32 2.05 10.51
CA LYS A 88 0.25 1.65 9.22
C LYS A 88 0.38 2.89 8.34
N ALA A 89 1.29 2.85 7.36
CA ALA A 89 1.34 3.81 6.27
C ALA A 89 1.19 3.08 4.94
N ALA A 90 0.34 3.59 4.05
CA ALA A 90 0.33 3.17 2.65
C ALA A 90 1.33 4.02 1.87
N VAL A 91 2.14 3.36 1.05
CA VAL A 91 3.06 3.98 0.11
C VAL A 91 2.52 3.76 -1.29
N PHE A 92 2.42 4.86 -2.04
CA PHE A 92 2.01 4.88 -3.43
C PHE A 92 3.26 5.12 -4.26
N ASN A 93 3.61 4.14 -5.09
CA ASN A 93 4.78 4.18 -5.94
C ASN A 93 4.35 4.24 -7.41
N SER A 94 5.10 4.99 -8.20
CA SER A 94 4.99 4.96 -9.65
C SER A 94 5.72 3.74 -10.19
N ILE A 95 5.41 3.37 -11.42
CA ILE A 95 6.26 2.47 -12.20
C ILE A 95 6.86 3.26 -13.36
N ASP A 96 8.17 3.23 -13.50
CA ASP A 96 8.88 3.77 -14.66
C ASP A 96 9.64 2.68 -15.46
N HIS A 97 9.71 1.45 -14.94
CA HIS A 97 10.24 0.26 -15.62
C HIS A 97 9.76 -1.08 -15.00
N GLY A 98 10.08 -2.22 -15.66
CA GLY A 98 9.85 -3.56 -15.10
C GLY A 98 11.14 -4.36 -14.86
N PRO A 99 11.16 -5.33 -13.92
CA PRO A 99 10.03 -6.22 -13.64
C PRO A 99 9.24 -5.92 -12.36
N LEU A 100 7.92 -6.11 -12.42
CA LEU A 100 6.98 -5.90 -11.32
C LEU A 100 6.80 -7.13 -10.39
N PRO A 101 6.60 -6.95 -9.07
CA PRO A 101 6.61 -5.70 -8.31
C PRO A 101 8.04 -5.29 -7.83
N GLY A 102 9.09 -5.84 -8.44
CA GLY A 102 10.47 -5.68 -7.98
C GLY A 102 10.94 -4.22 -8.06
N GLU A 103 10.76 -3.59 -9.24
CA GLU A 103 11.05 -2.16 -9.48
C GLU A 103 9.94 -1.22 -8.96
N SER A 104 9.11 -1.67 -8.01
CA SER A 104 8.00 -0.84 -7.49
C SER A 104 8.11 -0.64 -5.97
N ILE A 105 8.84 -1.52 -5.29
CA ILE A 105 9.13 -1.40 -3.87
C ILE A 105 10.64 -1.21 -3.74
N GLU A 106 11.10 -0.08 -4.25
CA GLU A 106 12.52 0.31 -4.28
C GLU A 106 12.91 1.17 -3.09
N SER A 107 11.94 1.49 -2.23
CA SER A 107 12.17 2.30 -1.04
C SER A 107 12.09 1.52 0.25
N THR A 108 12.85 1.98 1.25
CA THR A 108 12.70 1.58 2.64
C THR A 108 12.00 2.68 3.43
N VAL A 109 11.01 2.30 4.23
CA VAL A 109 10.28 3.22 5.10
C VAL A 109 10.76 3.09 6.54
N TYR A 110 10.92 4.22 7.21
CA TYR A 110 11.18 4.32 8.64
C TYR A 110 10.08 5.13 9.32
N LEU A 111 9.67 4.72 10.52
CA LEU A 111 8.52 5.25 11.24
C LEU A 111 8.97 5.91 12.53
N SER A 112 8.32 7.02 12.90
CA SER A 112 8.71 7.80 14.09
C SER A 112 7.55 8.60 14.70
N ASN A 113 7.66 8.94 15.99
CA ASN A 113 6.81 9.91 16.68
C ASN A 113 7.51 11.24 16.97
N ASP A 114 8.84 11.31 16.83
CA ASP A 114 9.65 12.47 17.24
C ASP A 114 10.56 13.01 16.13
N LYS A 115 10.67 12.30 14.99
CA LYS A 115 11.58 12.55 13.86
C LYS A 115 13.08 12.39 14.19
N VAL A 116 13.39 11.80 15.34
CA VAL A 116 14.75 11.57 15.84
C VAL A 116 15.00 10.08 15.97
N SER A 117 14.10 9.38 16.64
CA SER A 117 14.11 7.95 16.84
C SER A 117 13.31 7.31 15.70
N TRP A 118 13.99 6.53 14.86
CA TRP A 118 13.43 5.91 13.67
C TRP A 118 13.42 4.39 13.80
N THR A 119 12.28 3.78 13.52
CA THR A 119 12.11 2.32 13.46
C THR A 119 11.94 1.92 12.00
N GLN A 120 12.75 1.00 11.51
CA GLN A 120 12.55 0.45 10.16
C GLN A 120 11.20 -0.26 10.08
N ALA A 121 10.41 0.08 9.07
CA ALA A 121 9.14 -0.56 8.83
C ALA A 121 9.32 -1.91 8.15
N VAL A 122 8.31 -2.77 8.27
CA VAL A 122 8.16 -3.99 7.48
C VAL A 122 6.98 -3.82 6.54
N VAL A 123 7.08 -4.40 5.34
CA VAL A 123 5.94 -4.53 4.44
C VAL A 123 4.98 -5.55 5.05
N GLU A 124 3.71 -5.16 5.19
CA GLU A 124 2.67 -5.99 5.81
C GLU A 124 1.59 -6.40 4.81
N ARG A 125 1.43 -5.64 3.72
CA ARG A 125 0.48 -5.94 2.65
C ARG A 125 0.84 -5.22 1.35
N VAL A 126 0.50 -5.82 0.22
CA VAL A 126 0.67 -5.27 -1.13
C VAL A 126 -0.63 -5.46 -1.91
N TRP A 127 -1.12 -4.40 -2.55
CA TRP A 127 -2.22 -4.42 -3.51
C TRP A 127 -1.65 -4.23 -4.92
N LEU A 128 -2.21 -4.91 -5.92
CA LEU A 128 -1.80 -4.80 -7.32
C LEU A 128 -2.46 -3.62 -8.06
N GLU A 129 -3.08 -2.73 -7.31
CA GLU A 129 -3.80 -1.57 -7.84
C GLU A 129 -3.42 -0.33 -7.03
N GLY A 130 -3.29 0.79 -7.74
CA GLY A 130 -2.97 2.11 -7.22
C GLY A 130 -4.09 2.81 -6.46
N PHE A 131 -3.99 4.14 -6.34
CA PHE A 131 -4.98 4.94 -5.61
C PHE A 131 -6.37 4.97 -6.29
N MET A 132 -6.41 4.91 -7.63
CA MET A 132 -7.65 4.93 -8.43
C MET A 132 -7.83 3.64 -9.26
N ALA A 133 -8.15 2.53 -8.62
CA ALA A 133 -8.43 1.23 -9.24
C ALA A 133 -9.53 1.24 -10.34
N ASN A 134 -10.42 2.24 -10.30
CA ASN A 134 -11.69 2.28 -11.01
C ASN A 134 -11.63 3.02 -12.37
N THR A 135 -10.46 3.13 -12.99
CA THR A 135 -10.31 3.84 -14.28
C THR A 135 -9.60 3.05 -15.38
N ASP A 136 -9.33 1.75 -15.19
CA ASP A 136 -8.42 0.99 -16.05
C ASP A 136 -7.07 1.72 -16.14
N ILE A 137 -6.50 2.13 -15.00
CA ILE A 137 -5.32 2.99 -14.94
C ILE A 137 -4.24 2.29 -14.11
N LEU A 138 -3.02 2.21 -14.64
CA LEU A 138 -1.85 1.51 -14.05
C LEU A 138 -0.69 2.48 -13.74
N TRP A 139 -0.95 3.78 -13.51
CA TRP A 139 0.11 4.76 -13.18
C TRP A 139 0.95 4.31 -11.99
N ASP A 140 0.24 3.79 -11.00
CA ASP A 140 0.75 3.28 -9.74
C ASP A 140 0.49 1.79 -9.80
N GLY A 141 1.52 1.01 -10.09
CA GLY A 141 1.36 -0.43 -10.25
C GLY A 141 0.88 -1.12 -8.98
N PHE A 142 1.23 -0.54 -7.84
CA PHE A 142 1.08 -1.16 -6.54
C PHE A 142 0.86 -0.10 -5.47
N VAL A 143 0.13 -0.48 -4.44
CA VAL A 143 0.20 0.16 -3.14
C VAL A 143 0.73 -0.87 -2.18
N TYR A 144 1.57 -0.46 -1.23
CA TYR A 144 1.95 -1.35 -0.14
C TYR A 144 1.82 -0.65 1.21
N ALA A 145 1.33 -1.40 2.18
CA ALA A 145 1.21 -0.95 3.55
C ALA A 145 2.42 -1.43 4.34
N VAL A 146 2.98 -0.50 5.10
CA VAL A 146 4.07 -0.76 6.03
C VAL A 146 3.65 -0.46 7.47
N GLY A 147 4.23 -1.20 8.40
CA GLY A 147 4.04 -1.00 9.83
C GLY A 147 5.30 -1.38 10.61
N THR A 148 5.22 -1.35 11.93
CA THR A 148 6.32 -1.78 12.81
C THR A 148 6.37 -3.31 13.00
N GLY A 149 5.44 -4.07 12.42
CA GLY A 149 5.20 -5.47 12.78
C GLY A 149 4.58 -5.66 14.17
N THR A 150 4.20 -4.55 14.83
CA THR A 150 3.53 -4.50 16.14
C THR A 150 2.25 -3.67 16.03
N THR A 151 1.62 -3.35 17.17
CA THR A 151 0.48 -2.42 17.23
C THR A 151 0.89 -0.98 17.58
N ASP A 152 2.18 -0.68 17.55
CA ASP A 152 2.68 0.65 17.91
C ASP A 152 2.23 1.69 16.89
N THR A 153 1.97 2.91 17.37
CA THR A 153 1.58 4.02 16.50
C THR A 153 2.75 4.93 16.17
N PHE A 154 2.67 5.62 15.04
CA PHE A 154 3.64 6.60 14.57
C PHE A 154 2.96 7.77 13.88
N ARG A 155 3.61 8.94 13.92
CA ARG A 155 3.10 10.18 13.32
C ARG A 155 3.80 10.53 12.01
N TYR A 156 5.05 10.12 11.89
CA TYR A 156 5.92 10.50 10.79
C TYR A 156 6.47 9.26 10.09
N ALA A 157 6.63 9.38 8.78
CA ALA A 157 7.31 8.39 7.96
C ALA A 157 8.50 9.06 7.26
N SER A 158 9.65 8.42 7.27
CA SER A 158 10.78 8.77 6.41
C SER A 158 10.92 7.71 5.33
N VAL A 159 11.04 8.14 4.08
CA VAL A 159 11.27 7.25 2.94
C VAL A 159 12.67 7.48 2.40
N ILE A 160 13.37 6.40 2.06
CA ILE A 160 14.66 6.44 1.38
C ILE A 160 14.63 5.48 0.21
N HIS A 161 15.26 5.83 -0.91
CA HIS A 161 15.55 4.90 -1.98
C HIS A 161 16.54 3.82 -1.49
N GLY A 162 16.34 2.59 -1.95
CA GLY A 162 17.10 1.42 -1.55
C GLY A 162 16.95 1.05 -0.07
N GLY A 163 18.00 0.44 0.48
CA GLY A 163 18.10 0.11 1.89
C GLY A 163 17.43 -1.21 2.32
N PRO A 164 17.46 -1.53 3.62
CA PRO A 164 16.94 -2.81 4.10
C PRO A 164 15.41 -2.88 3.98
N GLY A 165 14.92 -3.83 3.19
CA GLY A 165 13.48 -4.06 3.02
C GLY A 165 12.94 -3.60 1.67
N SER A 166 13.72 -2.85 0.88
CA SER A 166 13.44 -2.71 -0.54
C SER A 166 13.61 -4.05 -1.27
N LEU A 167 12.80 -4.28 -2.29
CA LEU A 167 12.91 -5.46 -3.16
C LEU A 167 14.09 -5.32 -4.12
N ARG A 168 14.41 -4.07 -4.48
CA ARG A 168 15.51 -3.66 -5.34
C ARG A 168 16.18 -2.38 -4.81
N ASP A 169 17.48 -2.27 -5.05
CA ASP A 169 18.32 -1.17 -4.56
C ASP A 169 19.35 -0.86 -5.66
N ASP A 170 18.95 -0.02 -6.61
CA ASP A 170 19.79 0.52 -7.69
C ASP A 170 19.99 2.04 -7.60
N GLY A 171 19.41 2.69 -6.58
CA GLY A 171 19.76 4.05 -6.19
C GLY A 171 18.71 5.11 -6.50
N ASP A 172 17.55 4.71 -6.98
CA ASP A 172 16.36 5.54 -7.17
C ASP A 172 15.09 4.88 -6.60
N ASP A 173 14.03 5.70 -6.49
CA ASP A 173 12.67 5.29 -6.16
C ASP A 173 11.69 6.32 -6.73
N GLU A 174 10.56 5.90 -7.29
CA GLU A 174 9.53 6.84 -7.73
C GLU A 174 8.31 6.71 -6.83
N ILE A 175 8.14 7.67 -5.91
CA ILE A 175 6.99 7.69 -5.00
C ILE A 175 6.02 8.82 -5.32
N ASN A 176 4.72 8.52 -5.34
CA ASN A 176 3.65 9.49 -5.56
C ASN A 176 3.21 10.17 -4.26
N GLY A 177 3.29 9.46 -3.14
CA GLY A 177 2.93 9.96 -1.83
C GLY A 177 2.62 8.86 -0.83
N LEU A 178 2.22 9.27 0.37
CA LEU A 178 1.91 8.38 1.48
C LEU A 178 0.53 8.68 2.06
N MET A 179 -0.04 7.70 2.74
CA MET A 179 -1.21 7.88 3.60
C MET A 179 -1.01 7.25 4.97
N GLY A 180 -1.50 7.92 6.01
CA GLY A 180 -1.66 7.32 7.33
C GLY A 180 -2.92 6.46 7.38
N LEU A 181 -2.79 5.25 7.94
CA LEU A 181 -3.89 4.29 8.09
C LEU A 181 -4.17 4.00 9.57
N LYS A 182 -5.45 3.85 9.91
CA LYS A 182 -5.89 3.47 11.25
C LYS A 182 -5.76 1.97 11.49
N ALA A 183 -5.88 1.57 12.75
CA ALA A 183 -5.76 0.17 13.18
C ALA A 183 -6.87 -0.73 12.63
N ASP A 184 -8.05 -0.17 12.37
CA ASP A 184 -9.21 -0.84 11.79
C ASP A 184 -9.18 -0.89 10.25
N PHE A 185 -8.09 -0.43 9.63
CA PHE A 185 -7.90 -0.60 8.20
C PHE A 185 -7.72 -2.09 7.86
N THR A 186 -8.80 -2.71 7.39
CA THR A 186 -8.79 -4.11 6.94
C THR A 186 -8.24 -4.25 5.53
N GLY A 187 -8.08 -3.15 4.79
CA GLY A 187 -7.54 -3.17 3.42
C GLY A 187 -8.44 -3.84 2.40
N ASN A 188 -9.65 -4.23 2.83
CA ASN A 188 -10.56 -5.05 2.07
C ASN A 188 -11.98 -4.58 2.41
N PRO A 189 -12.77 -4.11 1.42
CA PRO A 189 -14.21 -3.90 1.62
C PRO A 189 -14.96 -5.24 1.83
N THR A 190 -14.25 -6.37 1.83
CA THR A 190 -14.79 -7.73 1.88
C THR A 190 -14.73 -8.40 3.26
N ASP A 191 -14.81 -7.63 4.35
CA ASP A 191 -15.70 -8.05 5.44
C ASP A 191 -17.16 -8.05 4.91
N ILE A 192 -17.41 -8.82 3.84
CA ILE A 192 -18.70 -9.35 3.48
C ILE A 192 -19.03 -10.20 4.69
N PRO A 193 -20.01 -9.82 5.52
CA PRO A 193 -20.49 -10.70 6.56
C PRO A 193 -20.79 -12.02 5.85
N GLU A 194 -20.21 -13.14 6.30
CA GLU A 194 -20.47 -14.44 5.69
C GLU A 194 -21.95 -14.49 5.34
N PRO A 195 -22.33 -14.64 4.05
CA PRO A 195 -23.69 -14.37 3.66
C PRO A 195 -24.57 -15.25 4.54
N ALA A 196 -25.57 -14.66 5.18
CA ALA A 196 -26.47 -15.37 6.08
C ALA A 196 -27.01 -16.68 5.48
N SER A 197 -26.93 -16.83 4.15
CA SER A 197 -26.93 -18.05 3.35
C SER A 197 -26.17 -19.26 3.93
N LEU A 198 -24.96 -19.14 4.48
CA LEU A 198 -24.23 -20.27 5.10
C LEU A 198 -24.89 -20.71 6.40
N ALA A 199 -25.28 -19.75 7.24
CA ALA A 199 -26.07 -20.02 8.44
C ALA A 199 -27.46 -20.60 8.08
N LEU A 200 -28.12 -20.08 7.04
CA LEU A 200 -29.40 -20.58 6.52
C LEU A 200 -29.26 -21.97 5.89
N MET A 201 -28.17 -22.26 5.18
CA MET A 201 -27.91 -23.58 4.61
C MET A 201 -27.62 -24.59 5.71
N GLY A 202 -26.85 -24.22 6.73
CA GLY A 202 -26.64 -25.03 7.93
C GLY A 202 -27.94 -25.32 8.68
N LEU A 203 -28.79 -24.30 8.90
CA LEU A 203 -30.10 -24.46 9.53
C LEU A 203 -31.08 -25.27 8.66
N GLY A 204 -31.05 -25.09 7.34
CA GLY A 204 -31.86 -25.85 6.39
C GLY A 204 -31.49 -27.33 6.37
N LEU A 205 -30.20 -27.66 6.38
CA LEU A 205 -29.71 -29.03 6.46
C LEU A 205 -30.02 -29.69 7.81
N ALA A 206 -29.87 -28.94 8.92
CA ALA A 206 -30.28 -29.41 10.24
C ALA A 206 -31.79 -29.71 10.28
N GLY A 207 -32.62 -28.81 9.76
CA GLY A 207 -34.07 -28.99 9.65
C GLY A 207 -34.47 -30.24 8.85
N LEU A 208 -33.81 -30.49 7.72
CA LEU A 208 -34.01 -31.70 6.91
C LEU A 208 -33.58 -32.99 7.64
N GLY A 209 -32.49 -32.93 8.40
CA GLY A 209 -32.02 -34.03 9.25
C GLY A 209 -33.05 -34.44 10.32
N PHE A 210 -33.66 -33.45 10.99
CA PHE A 210 -34.73 -33.70 11.98
C PHE A 210 -36.05 -34.17 11.33
N SER A 211 -36.39 -33.63 10.15
CA SER A 211 -37.60 -34.05 9.43
C SER A 211 -37.54 -35.52 8.98
N ARG A 212 -36.34 -36.06 8.70
CA ARG A 212 -36.17 -37.46 8.28
C ARG A 212 -36.30 -38.45 9.44
N ARG A 213 -35.97 -38.04 10.68
CA ARG A 213 -36.13 -38.88 11.88
C ARG A 213 -37.59 -39.10 12.28
N ARG A 214 -38.47 -38.13 12.04
CA ARG A 214 -39.92 -38.27 12.35
C ARG A 214 -40.69 -39.20 11.42
N ARG A 215 -40.12 -39.62 10.27
CA ARG A 215 -40.77 -40.56 9.32
C ARG A 215 -40.47 -42.04 9.57
N LYS A 216 -39.61 -42.38 10.54
CA LYS A 216 -39.27 -43.79 10.87
C LYS A 216 -40.10 -44.37 12.03
N THR A 217 -41.21 -43.74 12.39
CA THR A 217 -42.09 -44.19 13.49
C THR A 217 -43.53 -44.28 13.00
N VAL A 218 -43.78 -45.19 12.07
CA VAL A 218 -45.09 -45.80 11.78
C VAL A 218 -44.81 -47.25 11.39
#